data_AF-A0ABD5SER3-F1
#
_entry.id   AF-A0ABD5SER3-F1
#
_cell.length_a   1.000
_cell.length_b   1.000
_cell.length_c   1.000
_cell.angle_alpha   90.00
_cell.angle_beta   90.00
_cell.angle_gamma   90.00
#
_symmetry.space_group_name_H-M   'P 1'
#
loop_
_entity.id
_entity.type
_entity.pdbx_description
1 polymer ?
#
loop_
_entity_poly.entity_id
_entity_poly.type
_entity_poly.pdbx_seq_one_letter_code
_entity_poly.pdbx_strand_id
1 'polypeptide(L)'
;AEAAVVGRSSATEDTEIYAYVSTESGHESDATIRRAILESIESAIGPIARPAELIFTPELPKTRSGKIMRRLLEDVANGEELGDTSALRNPEIVGEIQAEIGDESEFD
;
A
#
# COMPACT_ATOMS: atom_id res chain seq x y z
N ALA A 1 13.57 -4.93 -2.60
CA ALA A 1 12.28 -4.23 -2.82
C ALA A 1 11.20 -5.06 -2.15
N GLU A 2 10.12 -4.45 -1.68
CA GLU A 2 9.07 -5.14 -0.93
C GLU A 2 7.69 -4.61 -1.31
N ALA A 3 6.68 -5.47 -1.19
CA ALA A 3 5.30 -5.09 -1.45
C ALA A 3 4.33 -5.80 -0.49
N ALA A 4 3.21 -5.14 -0.22
CA ALA A 4 2.08 -5.72 0.48
C ALA A 4 0.78 -5.35 -0.24
N VAL A 5 -0.15 -6.28 -0.27
CA VAL A 5 -1.48 -6.08 -0.86
C VAL A 5 -2.52 -6.35 0.21
N VAL A 6 -3.53 -5.49 0.27
CA VAL A 6 -4.67 -5.60 1.18
C VAL A 6 -5.96 -5.30 0.44
N GLY A 7 -7.09 -5.73 1.00
CA GLY A 7 -8.41 -5.38 0.51
C GLY A 7 -9.00 -4.23 1.30
N ARG A 8 -9.65 -3.29 0.62
CA ARG A 8 -10.56 -2.31 1.21
C ARG A 8 -11.99 -2.75 0.92
N SER A 9 -12.81 -2.86 1.96
CA SER A 9 -14.24 -3.16 1.77
C SER A 9 -14.96 -1.89 1.33
N SER A 10 -15.47 -1.87 0.11
CA SER A 10 -16.33 -0.78 -0.36
C SER A 10 -17.78 -0.98 0.11
N ALA A 11 -18.59 0.07 0.05
CA ALA A 11 -20.01 0.02 0.43
C ALA A 11 -20.86 -0.93 -0.44
N THR A 12 -20.33 -1.45 -1.55
CA THR A 12 -21.06 -2.26 -2.54
C THR A 12 -20.71 -3.75 -2.50
N GLU A 13 -20.09 -4.25 -1.42
CA GLU A 13 -19.57 -5.63 -1.27
C GLU A 13 -18.40 -5.98 -2.21
N ASP A 14 -18.01 -5.08 -3.11
CA ASP A 14 -16.78 -5.16 -3.88
C ASP A 14 -15.56 -4.87 -3.01
N THR A 15 -14.54 -5.71 -3.12
CA THR A 15 -13.23 -5.51 -2.47
C THR A 15 -12.30 -4.79 -3.43
N GLU A 16 -11.88 -3.59 -3.05
CA GLU A 16 -10.87 -2.84 -3.79
C GLU A 16 -9.47 -3.28 -3.39
N ILE A 17 -8.58 -3.46 -4.36
CA ILE A 17 -7.21 -3.93 -4.13
C ILE A 17 -6.32 -2.71 -3.88
N TYR A 18 -5.66 -2.67 -2.73
CA TYR A 18 -4.64 -1.66 -2.39
C TYR A 18 -3.26 -2.31 -2.38
N ALA A 19 -2.32 -1.75 -3.13
CA ALA A 19 -0.94 -2.22 -3.20
C ALA A 19 0.03 -1.18 -2.64
N TYR A 20 0.84 -1.58 -1.67
CA TYR A 20 1.89 -0.77 -1.07
C TYR A 20 3.25 -1.29 -1.54
N VAL A 21 4.09 -0.41 -2.07
CA VAL A 21 5.37 -0.76 -2.68
C VAL A 21 6.50 0.07 -2.10
N SER A 22 7.56 -0.62 -1.66
CA SER A 22 8.83 -0.01 -1.25
C SER A 22 9.92 -0.44 -2.22
N THR A 23 10.50 0.54 -2.91
CA THR A 23 11.57 0.33 -3.89
C THR A 23 12.94 0.17 -3.21
N GLU A 24 13.90 -0.43 -3.90
CA GLU A 24 15.28 -0.44 -3.40
C GLU A 24 15.94 0.91 -3.62
N SER A 25 16.92 1.24 -2.78
CA SER A 25 17.75 2.44 -2.92
C SER A 25 18.21 2.64 -4.36
N GLY A 26 17.96 3.82 -4.92
CA GLY A 26 18.34 4.17 -6.29
C GLY A 26 17.26 3.93 -7.35
N HIS A 27 16.07 3.48 -6.97
CA HIS A 27 14.90 3.45 -7.85
C HIS A 27 13.89 4.51 -7.41
N GLU A 28 13.66 5.50 -8.26
CA GLU A 28 12.68 6.56 -8.03
C GLU A 28 11.26 6.04 -8.25
N SER A 29 10.36 6.37 -7.33
CA SER A 29 8.94 6.06 -7.39
C SER A 29 8.23 6.95 -8.43
N ASP A 30 8.58 6.77 -9.70
CA ASP A 30 8.07 7.58 -10.81
C ASP A 30 6.93 6.89 -11.59
N ALA A 31 6.35 7.63 -12.53
CA ALA A 31 5.27 7.13 -13.38
C ALA A 31 5.70 5.93 -14.25
N THR A 32 6.99 5.80 -14.59
CA THR A 32 7.53 4.70 -15.37
C THR A 32 7.47 3.40 -14.56
N ILE A 33 7.97 3.42 -13.32
CA ILE A 33 7.93 2.26 -12.42
C ILE A 33 6.48 1.91 -12.08
N ARG A 34 5.63 2.91 -11.78
CA ARG A 34 4.20 2.67 -11.52
C ARG A 34 3.55 1.92 -12.67
N ARG A 35 3.74 2.39 -13.90
CA ARG A 35 3.18 1.75 -15.10
C ARG A 35 3.72 0.34 -15.29
N ALA A 36 5.01 0.12 -15.12
CA ALA A 36 5.63 -1.20 -15.26
C ALA A 36 5.06 -2.21 -14.25
N ILE A 37 4.81 -1.79 -13.00
CA ILE A 37 4.17 -2.65 -12.00
C ILE A 37 2.75 -3.02 -12.42
N LEU A 38 1.93 -2.04 -12.83
CA LEU A 38 0.55 -2.28 -13.26
C LEU A 38 0.48 -3.21 -14.48
N GLU A 39 1.32 -2.99 -15.48
CA GLU A 39 1.43 -3.86 -16.66
C GLU A 39 1.84 -5.29 -16.28
N SER A 40 2.79 -5.42 -15.34
CA SER A 40 3.21 -6.74 -14.85
C SER A 40 2.10 -7.48 -14.13
N ILE A 41 1.29 -6.79 -13.31
CA ILE A 41 0.14 -7.40 -12.61
C ILE A 41 -0.90 -7.87 -13.62
N GLU A 42 -1.26 -7.01 -14.57
CA GLU A 42 -2.24 -7.32 -15.59
C GLU A 42 -1.80 -8.47 -16.49
N SER A 43 -0.51 -8.52 -16.87
CA SER A 43 0.03 -9.64 -17.65
C SER A 43 0.07 -10.96 -16.88
N ALA A 44 0.27 -10.91 -15.56
CA ALA A 44 0.44 -12.12 -14.74
C ALA A 44 -0.90 -12.71 -14.26
N ILE A 45 -1.87 -11.85 -13.92
CA ILE A 45 -3.12 -12.26 -13.28
C ILE A 45 -4.34 -11.83 -14.11
N GLY A 46 -4.27 -10.66 -14.76
CA GLY A 46 -5.34 -10.09 -15.58
C GLY A 46 -5.88 -8.77 -15.04
N PRO A 47 -6.78 -8.10 -15.79
CA PRO A 47 -7.31 -6.78 -15.43
C PRO A 47 -8.04 -6.75 -14.08
N ILE A 48 -8.64 -7.87 -13.67
CA ILE A 48 -9.36 -8.00 -12.39
C ILE A 48 -8.46 -7.83 -11.16
N ALA A 49 -7.15 -8.03 -11.32
CA ALA A 49 -6.18 -7.90 -10.22
C ALA A 49 -5.49 -6.54 -10.18
N ARG A 50 -5.84 -5.61 -11.09
CA ARG A 50 -5.28 -4.27 -11.09
C ARG A 50 -5.64 -3.58 -9.77
N PRO A 51 -4.66 -3.10 -8.98
CA PRO A 51 -4.94 -2.33 -7.78
C PRO A 51 -5.77 -1.09 -8.11
N ALA A 52 -6.74 -0.79 -7.26
CA ALA A 52 -7.42 0.50 -7.24
C ALA A 52 -6.40 1.60 -6.89
N GLU A 53 -5.53 1.31 -5.92
CA GLU A 53 -4.43 2.20 -5.52
C GLU A 53 -3.08 1.48 -5.48
N LEU A 54 -2.04 2.18 -5.95
CA LEU A 54 -0.64 1.76 -5.88
C LEU A 54 0.16 2.86 -5.19
N ILE A 55 0.44 2.65 -3.90
CA ILE A 55 1.05 3.62 -3.02
C ILE A 55 2.52 3.28 -2.87
N PHE A 56 3.40 4.25 -3.16
CA PHE A 56 4.81 4.12 -2.87
C PHE A 56 5.11 4.57 -1.44
N THR A 57 5.99 3.85 -0.77
CA THR A 57 6.37 4.17 0.62
C THR A 57 7.84 3.84 0.86
N PRO A 58 8.56 4.60 1.70
CA PRO A 58 9.96 4.31 1.99
C PRO A 58 10.16 2.93 2.62
N GLU A 59 9.23 2.46 3.46
CA GLU A 59 9.25 1.10 4.00
C GLU A 59 7.83 0.60 4.35
N LEU A 60 7.67 -0.72 4.48
CA LEU A 60 6.40 -1.29 4.96
C LEU A 60 6.38 -1.35 6.50
N PRO A 61 5.19 -1.25 7.15
CA PRO A 61 5.07 -1.35 8.59
C PRO A 61 5.46 -2.76 9.04
N LYS A 62 6.63 -2.86 9.67
CA LYS A 62 7.22 -4.13 10.09
C LYS A 62 7.46 -4.19 11.58
N THR A 63 7.19 -5.35 12.16
CA THR A 63 7.60 -5.65 13.53
C THR A 63 9.13 -5.63 13.65
N ARG A 64 9.64 -5.58 14.89
CA ARG A 64 11.08 -5.75 15.17
C ARG A 64 11.65 -7.09 14.69
N SER A 65 10.80 -8.10 14.46
CA SER A 65 11.17 -9.38 13.86
C SER A 65 11.12 -9.39 12.33
N GLY A 66 10.76 -8.27 11.70
CA GLY A 66 10.71 -8.10 10.24
C GLY A 66 9.40 -8.52 9.59
N LYS A 67 8.38 -8.95 10.37
CA LYS A 67 7.08 -9.34 9.83
C LYS A 67 6.28 -8.11 9.44
N ILE A 68 5.72 -8.10 8.24
CA ILE A 68 4.82 -7.03 7.78
C ILE A 68 3.50 -7.12 8.55
N MET A 69 3.08 -5.99 9.13
CA MET A 69 1.80 -5.85 9.83
C MET A 69 0.71 -5.37 8.86
N ARG A 70 0.21 -6.30 8.04
CA ARG A 70 -0.82 -5.99 7.01
C ARG A 70 -2.08 -5.36 7.58
N ARG A 71 -2.47 -5.71 8.81
CA ARG A 71 -3.61 -5.11 9.51
C ARG A 71 -3.54 -3.58 9.53
N LEU A 72 -2.37 -2.98 9.77
CA LEU A 72 -2.25 -1.52 9.78
C LEU A 72 -2.41 -0.91 8.39
N LEU A 73 -2.02 -1.63 7.34
CA LEU A 73 -2.26 -1.21 5.95
C LEU A 73 -3.75 -1.34 5.58
N GLU A 74 -4.47 -2.31 6.15
CA GLU A 74 -5.93 -2.41 6.05
C GLU A 74 -6.61 -1.25 6.79
N ASP A 75 -6.22 -0.96 8.04
CA ASP A 75 -6.75 0.18 8.80
C ASP A 75 -6.57 1.49 7.99
N VAL A 76 -5.38 1.70 7.43
CA VAL A 76 -5.05 2.87 6.61
C VAL A 76 -5.90 2.94 5.32
N ALA A 77 -6.03 1.82 4.58
CA ALA A 77 -6.85 1.79 3.37
C ALA A 77 -8.34 2.07 3.65
N ASN A 78 -8.84 1.66 4.81
CA ASN A 78 -10.23 1.89 5.22
C ASN A 78 -10.44 3.24 5.94
N GLY A 79 -9.39 4.02 6.19
CA GLY A 79 -9.46 5.27 6.95
C GLY A 79 -9.84 5.06 8.43
N GLU A 80 -9.54 3.90 8.98
CA GLU A 80 -9.85 3.51 10.36
C GLU A 80 -8.79 4.01 11.35
N GLU A 81 -9.14 4.00 12.64
CA GLU A 81 -8.18 4.32 13.69
C GLU A 81 -7.08 3.24 13.77
N LEU A 82 -5.83 3.68 13.78
CA LEU A 82 -4.69 2.77 13.87
C LEU A 82 -4.72 2.05 15.22
N GLY A 83 -4.79 0.72 15.17
CA GLY A 83 -4.64 -0.10 16.39
C GLY A 83 -3.20 -0.05 16.96
N ASP A 84 -2.86 -0.99 17.86
CA ASP A 84 -1.54 -1.02 18.50
C ASP A 84 -0.37 -1.13 17.50
N THR A 85 0.54 -0.15 17.57
CA THR A 85 1.76 -0.02 16.76
C THR A 85 3.05 -0.31 17.54
N SER A 86 2.97 -0.64 18.83
CA SER A 86 4.13 -0.79 19.73
C SER A 86 5.15 -1.86 19.30
N ALA A 87 4.70 -2.85 18.53
CA ALA A 87 5.54 -3.91 17.99
C ALA A 87 6.36 -3.48 16.75
N LEU A 88 6.02 -2.35 16.13
CA LEU A 88 6.71 -1.84 14.95
C LEU A 88 8.15 -1.44 15.27
N ARG A 89 9.02 -1.65 14.28
CA ARG A 89 10.38 -1.09 14.28
C ARG A 89 10.33 0.42 14.11
N ASN A 90 9.51 0.90 13.17
CA ASN A 90 9.25 2.30 12.91
C ASN A 90 7.73 2.52 12.97
N PRO A 91 7.18 3.08 14.05
CA PRO A 91 5.74 3.39 14.14
C PRO A 91 5.30 4.57 13.26
N GLU A 92 6.18 5.52 12.95
CA GLU A 92 5.84 6.75 12.22
C GLU A 92 5.46 6.48 10.76
N ILE A 93 6.00 5.39 10.18
CA ILE A 93 5.73 4.99 8.79
C ILE A 93 4.24 4.86 8.46
N VAL A 94 3.42 4.50 9.44
CA VAL A 94 1.97 4.31 9.20
C VAL A 94 1.29 5.65 8.92
N GLY A 95 1.73 6.72 9.60
CA GLY A 95 1.24 8.07 9.35
C GLY A 95 1.73 8.63 8.02
N GLU A 96 2.96 8.31 7.62
CA GLU A 96 3.48 8.67 6.29
C GLU A 96 2.66 7.99 5.18
N ILE A 97 2.40 6.69 5.30
CA ILE A 97 1.57 5.95 4.34
C ILE A 97 0.15 6.52 4.28
N GLN A 98 -0.43 6.90 5.43
CA GLN A 98 -1.76 7.49 5.48
C GLN A 98 -1.83 8.85 4.76
N ALA A 99 -0.76 9.65 4.83
CA ALA A 99 -0.70 10.93 4.14
C ALA A 99 -0.71 10.76 2.61
N GLU A 100 0.03 9.78 2.08
CA GLU A 100 0.08 9.51 0.63
C GLU A 100 -1.29 9.12 0.05
N ILE A 101 -2.13 8.42 0.82
CA ILE A 101 -3.50 8.07 0.38
C ILE A 101 -4.41 9.30 0.30
N GLY A 102 -4.22 10.28 1.18
CA GLY A 102 -5.04 11.49 1.22
C GLY A 102 -4.86 12.38 -0.02
N ASP A 103 -3.62 12.50 -0.51
CA ASP A 103 -3.24 13.38 -1.62
C ASP A 103 -3.71 12.89 -3.01
N GLU A 104 -3.87 11.57 -3.24
CA GLU A 104 -4.28 11.05 -4.56
C GLU A 104 -5.82 11.10 -4.79
N SER A 105 -6.62 11.32 -3.75
CA SER A 105 -8.10 11.32 -3.82
C SER A 105 -8.75 12.58 -4.42
N GLU A 106 -7.96 13.58 -4.85
CA GLU A 106 -8.46 14.84 -5.43
C GLU A 106 -8.52 14.89 -6.98
N PHE A 107 -8.27 13.78 -7.67
CA PHE A 107 -8.41 13.69 -9.12
C PHE A 107 -9.56 12.77 -9.54
N ASP A 108 -10.79 13.22 -9.30
CA ASP A 108 -12.01 12.72 -9.98
C ASP A 108 -12.27 13.50 -11.28
#